data_AF-A0A5K1BUE0-F1
#
_entry.id   AF-A0A5K1BUE0-F1
#
_cell.length_a   1.000
_cell.length_b   1.000
_cell.length_c   1.000
_cell.angle_alpha   90.00
_cell.angle_beta   90.00
_cell.angle_gamma   90.00
#
_symmetry.space_group_name_H-M   'P 1'
#
loop_
_entity.id
_entity.type
_entity.pdbx_description
1 polymer ?
#
loop_
_entity_poly.entity_id
_entity_poly.type
_entity_poly.pdbx_seq_one_letter_code
_entity_poly.pdbx_strand_id
1 'polypeptide(L)'
;QYYLPTSRELSRLVGLYKAPMLQHFAESIAGSSTIRSFNEESRFLNRNFQLIDGFSRPKFHISAAMEWLCLRLDVLSSLIFAFSLIFLISLPKDAIYP
;
A
#
# COMPACT_ATOMS: atom_id res chain seq x y z
N GLN A 1 15.97 15.75 1.93
CA GLN A 1 16.43 15.08 3.17
C GLN A 1 15.33 14.33 3.95
N TYR A 2 14.06 14.36 3.51
CA TYR A 2 12.94 13.75 4.26
C TYR A 2 12.49 12.36 3.76
N TYR A 3 12.85 11.97 2.54
CA TYR A 3 12.35 10.74 1.90
C TYR A 3 12.87 9.43 2.55
N LEU A 4 14.17 9.37 2.87
CA LEU A 4 14.80 8.20 3.49
C LEU A 4 14.22 7.83 4.87
N PRO A 5 14.07 8.78 5.82
CA PRO A 5 13.48 8.48 7.12
C PRO A 5 12.01 8.07 7.01
N THR A 6 11.21 8.71 6.15
CA THR A 6 9.79 8.34 5.94
C THR A 6 9.65 6.94 5.33
N SER A 7 10.49 6.58 4.36
CA SER A 7 10.49 5.25 3.74
C SER A 7 10.86 4.13 4.73
N ARG A 8 11.82 4.39 5.62
CA ARG A 8 12.21 3.46 6.69
C ARG A 8 11.10 3.26 7.71
N GLU A 9 10.47 4.34 8.17
CA GLU A 9 9.35 4.23 9.11
C GLU A 9 8.15 3.52 8.49
N LEU A 10 7.86 3.75 7.20
CA LEU A 10 6.81 3.03 6.47
C LEU A 10 7.12 1.53 6.40
N SER A 11 8.36 1.16 6.07
CA SER A 11 8.80 -0.25 6.04
C SER A 11 8.72 -0.88 7.43
N ARG A 12 9.06 -0.13 8.49
CA ARG A 12 8.98 -0.59 9.88
C ARG A 12 7.52 -0.81 10.32
N LEU A 13 6.62 0.10 9.96
CA LEU A 13 5.17 -0.02 10.18
C LEU A 13 4.62 -1.28 9.49
N VAL A 14 4.96 -1.49 8.22
CA VAL A 14 4.58 -2.71 7.49
C VAL A 14 5.10 -3.97 8.19
N GLY A 15 6.34 -3.95 8.68
CA GLY A 15 6.93 -5.04 9.46
C GLY A 15 6.19 -5.31 10.78
N LEU A 16 5.86 -4.25 11.53
CA LEU A 16 5.14 -4.30 12.81
C LEU A 16 3.73 -4.89 12.68
N TYR A 17 3.05 -4.63 11.56
CA TYR A 17 1.73 -5.21 11.30
C TYR A 17 1.82 -6.65 10.78
N LYS A 18 2.86 -6.99 10.02
CA LYS A 18 3.03 -8.34 9.43
C LYS A 18 3.55 -9.38 10.43
N ALA A 19 4.41 -8.99 11.36
CA ALA A 19 5.02 -9.86 12.36
C ALA A 19 4.00 -10.58 13.29
N PRO A 20 3.05 -9.90 13.96
CA PRO A 20 2.08 -10.56 14.82
C PRO A 20 1.13 -11.50 14.07
N MET A 21 0.80 -11.19 12.81
CA MET A 21 -0.01 -12.08 11.98
C MET A 21 0.74 -13.39 11.67
N LEU A 22 2.02 -13.29 11.24
CA LEU A 22 2.86 -14.47 10.99
C LEU A 22 3.10 -15.29 12.26
N GLN A 23 3.28 -14.63 13.41
CA GLN A 23 3.49 -15.30 14.68
C GLN A 23 2.26 -16.08 15.13
N HIS A 24 1.06 -15.51 15.02
CA HIS A 24 -0.19 -16.23 15.32
C HIS A 24 -0.41 -17.44 14.39
N PHE A 25 -0.03 -17.32 13.11
CA PHE A 25 -0.06 -18.44 12.17
C PHE A 25 0.92 -19.55 12.56
N ALA A 26 2.16 -19.19 12.90
CA ALA A 26 3.18 -20.14 13.32
C ALA A 26 2.75 -20.89 14.60
N GLU A 27 2.17 -20.18 15.56
CA GLU A 27 1.64 -20.75 16.80
C GLU A 27 0.45 -21.69 16.55
N SER A 28 -0.45 -21.32 15.63
CA SER A 28 -1.59 -22.17 15.25
C SER A 28 -1.16 -23.44 14.52
N ILE A 29 -0.12 -23.37 13.68
CA ILE A 29 0.46 -24.53 12.99
C ILE A 29 1.16 -25.45 13.99
N ALA A 30 1.98 -24.90 14.88
CA ALA A 30 2.69 -25.66 15.90
C ALA A 30 1.72 -26.34 16.89
N GLY A 31 0.62 -25.66 17.23
CA GLY A 31 -0.44 -26.18 18.12
C GLY A 31 -1.54 -26.99 17.43
N SER A 32 -1.45 -27.26 16.13
CA SER A 32 -2.56 -27.83 15.35
C SER A 32 -3.06 -29.18 15.89
N SER A 33 -2.17 -30.04 16.38
CA SER A 33 -2.54 -31.33 16.99
C SER A 33 -3.35 -31.16 18.27
N THR A 34 -3.02 -30.15 19.08
CA THR A 34 -3.71 -29.82 20.33
C THR A 34 -5.07 -29.17 20.03
N ILE A 35 -5.14 -28.27 19.07
CA ILE A 35 -6.40 -27.62 18.66
C ILE A 35 -7.41 -28.67 18.15
N ARG A 36 -6.92 -29.65 17.36
CA ARG A 36 -7.74 -30.78 16.90
C ARG A 36 -8.17 -31.71 18.02
N SER A 37 -7.29 -32.03 18.96
CA SER A 37 -7.63 -32.93 20.07
C SER A 37 -8.70 -32.34 21.00
N PHE A 38 -8.76 -31.01 21.11
CA PHE A 38 -9.78 -30.29 21.88
C PHE A 38 -11.02 -29.89 21.05
N ASN A 39 -11.05 -30.17 19.74
CA ASN A 39 -12.16 -29.84 18.84
C ASN A 39 -12.49 -28.33 18.77
N GLU A 40 -11.48 -27.47 18.98
CA GLU A 40 -11.60 -26.00 19.06
C GLU A 40 -11.13 -25.28 17.78
N GLU A 41 -11.08 -26.00 16.65
CA GLU A 41 -10.64 -25.45 15.36
C GLU A 41 -11.49 -24.27 14.90
N SER A 42 -12.82 -24.32 15.09
CA SER A 42 -13.74 -23.26 14.64
C SER A 42 -13.50 -21.94 15.38
N ARG A 43 -13.20 -21.99 16.69
CA ARG A 43 -12.88 -20.83 17.51
C ARG A 43 -11.57 -20.18 17.07
N PHE A 44 -10.53 -20.99 16.82
CA PHE A 44 -9.24 -20.52 16.34
C PHE A 44 -9.33 -19.93 14.93
N LEU A 45 -10.10 -20.57 14.03
CA LEU A 45 -10.38 -20.06 12.69
C LEU A 45 -11.11 -18.71 12.72
N ASN A 46 -12.15 -18.58 13.55
CA ASN A 46 -12.90 -17.31 13.67
C ASN A 46 -11.99 -16.20 14.19
N ARG A 47 -11.14 -16.50 15.19
CA ARG A 47 -10.13 -15.55 15.70
C ARG A 47 -9.13 -15.12 14.63
N ASN A 48 -8.67 -16.07 13.81
CA ASN A 48 -7.74 -15.80 12.71
C ASN A 48 -8.39 -14.92 11.62
N PHE A 49 -9.64 -15.23 11.24
CA PHE A 49 -10.42 -14.44 10.29
C PHE A 49 -10.67 -13.01 10.79
N GLN A 50 -10.98 -12.81 12.08
CA GLN A 50 -11.16 -11.47 12.66
C GLN A 50 -9.88 -10.64 12.61
N LEU A 51 -8.73 -11.27 12.89
CA LEU A 51 -7.43 -10.60 12.77
C LEU A 51 -7.18 -10.23 11.31
N ILE A 52 -7.36 -11.17 10.37
CA ILE A 52 -7.18 -10.92 8.93
C ILE A 52 -8.11 -9.80 8.43
N ASP A 53 -9.39 -9.80 8.81
CA ASP A 53 -10.35 -8.77 8.39
C ASP A 53 -9.97 -7.39 8.96
N GLY A 54 -9.51 -7.36 10.21
CA GLY A 54 -8.94 -6.16 10.85
C GLY A 54 -7.70 -5.62 10.14
N PHE A 55 -6.87 -6.49 9.53
CA PHE A 55 -5.74 -6.09 8.68
C PHE A 55 -6.13 -5.75 7.24
N SER A 56 -7.23 -6.33 6.73
CA SER A 56 -7.65 -6.19 5.32
C SER A 56 -8.43 -4.90 5.08
N ARG A 57 -9.28 -4.47 6.03
CA ARG A 57 -10.04 -3.22 5.93
C ARG A 57 -9.16 -1.97 5.78
N PRO A 58 -8.10 -1.75 6.59
CA PRO A 58 -7.21 -0.62 6.41
C PRO A 58 -6.43 -0.70 5.11
N LYS A 59 -6.08 -1.91 4.64
CA LYS A 59 -5.42 -2.09 3.35
C LYS A 59 -6.27 -1.61 2.18
N PHE A 60 -7.58 -1.88 2.21
CA PHE A 60 -8.47 -1.42 1.15
C PHE A 60 -8.53 0.12 1.10
N HIS A 61 -8.63 0.76 2.26
CA HIS A 61 -8.61 2.22 2.36
C HIS A 61 -7.28 2.84 1.93
N ILE A 62 -6.16 2.21 2.29
CA ILE A 62 -4.82 2.65 1.87
C ILE A 62 -4.63 2.47 0.36
N SER A 63 -5.08 1.34 -0.22
CA SER A 63 -5.04 1.14 -1.68
C SER A 63 -5.89 2.17 -2.40
N ALA A 64 -7.13 2.39 -1.96
CA ALA A 64 -8.02 3.38 -2.57
C ALA A 64 -7.44 4.81 -2.49
N ALA A 65 -6.83 5.18 -1.36
CA ALA A 65 -6.17 6.48 -1.20
C ALA A 65 -4.93 6.61 -2.11
N MET A 66 -4.17 5.54 -2.30
CA MET A 66 -3.01 5.51 -3.18
C MET A 66 -3.42 5.67 -4.65
N GLU A 67 -4.43 4.91 -5.10
CA GLU A 67 -4.97 5.01 -6.45
C GLU A 67 -5.55 6.40 -6.72
N TRP A 68 -6.29 6.97 -5.76
CA TRP A 68 -6.80 8.34 -5.85
C TRP A 68 -5.69 9.37 -6.03
N LEU A 69 -4.59 9.23 -5.28
CA LEU A 69 -3.43 10.10 -5.40
C LEU A 69 -2.75 9.95 -6.77
N CYS A 70 -2.56 8.71 -7.24
CA CYS A 70 -1.99 8.43 -8.57
C CYS A 70 -2.82 9.08 -9.67
N LEU A 71 -4.14 8.88 -9.67
CA LEU A 71 -5.05 9.51 -10.63
C LEU A 71 -4.88 11.03 -10.66
N ARG A 72 -4.79 11.66 -9.49
CA ARG A 72 -4.60 13.11 -9.39
C ARG A 72 -3.25 13.56 -9.97
N LEU A 73 -2.18 12.80 -9.71
CA LEU A 73 -0.84 13.08 -10.24
C LEU A 73 -0.77 12.89 -11.75
N ASP A 74 -1.43 11.87 -12.29
CA ASP A 74 -1.47 11.62 -13.73
C ASP A 74 -2.19 12.74 -14.47
N VAL A 75 -3.32 13.24 -13.92
CA VAL A 75 -4.02 14.40 -14.47
C VAL A 75 -3.13 15.64 -14.46
N LEU A 76 -2.44 15.91 -13.34
CA LEU A 76 -1.55 17.08 -13.23
C LEU A 76 -0.36 16.98 -14.21
N SER A 77 0.23 15.80 -14.31
CA SER A 77 1.34 15.51 -15.24
C SER A 77 0.91 15.72 -16.69
N SER A 78 -0.26 15.18 -17.06
CA SER A 78 -0.83 15.33 -18.39
C SER A 78 -1.09 16.80 -18.74
N LEU A 79 -1.62 17.58 -17.79
CA LEU A 79 -1.82 19.02 -17.97
C LEU A 79 -0.50 19.75 -18.21
N ILE A 80 0.50 19.54 -17.35
CA ILE A 80 1.83 20.18 -17.49
C ILE A 80 2.45 19.82 -18.84
N PHE A 81 2.36 18.56 -19.25
CA PHE A 81 2.87 18.11 -20.53
C PHE A 81 2.16 18.79 -21.71
N ALA A 82 0.83 18.89 -21.66
CA ALA A 82 0.04 19.60 -22.67
C ALA A 82 0.43 21.08 -22.77
N PHE A 83 0.57 21.78 -21.64
CA PHE A 83 1.04 23.17 -21.61
C PHE A 83 2.45 23.32 -22.18
N SER A 84 3.37 22.42 -21.84
CA SER A 84 4.73 22.42 -22.37
C SER A 84 4.73 22.23 -23.89
N LEU A 85 3.86 21.36 -24.41
CA LEU A 85 3.75 21.11 -25.85
C LEU A 85 3.19 22.32 -26.59
N ILE A 86 2.14 22.95 -26.04
CA ILE A 86 1.54 24.18 -26.58
C ILE A 86 2.58 25.30 -26.59
N PHE A 87 3.33 25.49 -25.51
CA PHE A 87 4.38 26.49 -25.43
C PHE A 87 5.48 26.26 -26.47
N LEU A 88 5.92 25.01 -26.66
CA LEU A 88 6.93 24.64 -27.65
C LEU A 88 6.46 24.89 -29.09
N ILE A 89 5.18 24.64 -29.39
CA ILE A 89 4.58 24.91 -30.71
C ILE A 89 4.36 26.41 -30.92
N SER A 90 4.01 27.14 -29.86
CA SER A 90 3.75 28.58 -29.90
C SER A 90 5.02 29.43 -29.96
N LEU A 91 6.18 28.87 -29.63
CA LEU A 91 7.48 29.49 -29.84
C LEU A 91 7.76 29.56 -31.35
N PRO A 92 7.70 30.75 -31.98
CA PRO A 92 8.00 30.88 -33.39
C PRO A 92 9.47 30.51 -33.64
N LYS A 93 9.73 29.89 -34.81
CA LYS A 93 11.07 29.50 -35.26
C LYS A 93 12.04 30.68 -35.37
N ASP A 94 11.53 31.91 -35.35
CA ASP A 94 12.30 33.16 -35.41
C ASP A 94 13.07 33.49 -34.12
N ALA A 95 12.86 32.74 -33.02
CA ALA A 95 13.66 32.89 -31.81
C ALA A 95 15.00 32.12 -31.86
N ILE A 96 15.18 31.20 -32.82
CA ILE A 96 16.33 30.29 -32.88
C ILE A 96 17.34 30.66 -33.98
N TYR A 97 17.01 31.60 -34.87
CA TYR A 97 17.96 32.16 -35.82
C TYR A 97 17.92 33.69 -35.76
N PRO A 98 18.96 34.38 -35.26
CA PRO A 98 19.13 35.81 -35.46
C PRO A 98 19.42 36.15 -36.92
#